data_AF-A0A8X8X7M5-F1
#
_entry.id   AF-A0A8X8X7M5-F1
#
_cell.length_a   1.000
_cell.length_b   1.000
_cell.length_c   1.000
_cell.angle_alpha   90.00
_cell.angle_beta   90.00
_cell.angle_gamma   90.00
#
_symmetry.space_group_name_H-M   'P 1'
#
loop_
_entity.id
_entity.type
_entity.pdbx_description
1 polymer ?
#
loop_
_entity_poly.entity_id
_entity_poly.type
_entity_poly.pdbx_seq_one_letter_code
_entity_poly.pdbx_strand_id
1 'polypeptide(L)'
;MVERYVREAKMLIATQEQSEIAAALRLLDAALAVAPRMEVALELKVRSLLCLCRFKEVADMLQDYIPSLKIVFSEDASTTGSSDNSSTQLSKERHTLLSSGGASEPSCTCFSISDLKKKVISGLFKNVEEAGQWRYSVLGQACCHLGLMEDALVLLQTGKRLATAAFR
;
A
#
# COMPACT_ATOMS: atom_id res chain seq x y z
N MET A 1 -21.53 -17.86 12.67
CA MET A 1 -21.64 -16.46 13.16
C MET A 1 -20.61 -15.55 12.51
N VAL A 2 -19.32 -15.91 12.58
CA VAL A 2 -18.22 -15.18 11.92
C VAL A 2 -18.44 -14.99 10.41
N GLU A 3 -18.79 -16.05 9.68
CA GLU A 3 -19.07 -15.97 8.24
C GLU A 3 -20.22 -15.01 7.89
N ARG A 4 -21.20 -14.87 8.78
CA ARG A 4 -22.32 -13.94 8.61
C ARG A 4 -21.81 -12.50 8.66
N TYR A 5 -20.96 -12.16 9.63
CA TYR A 5 -20.36 -10.84 9.73
C TYR A 5 -19.51 -10.49 8.52
N VAL A 6 -18.71 -11.44 8.02
CA VAL A 6 -17.92 -11.23 6.79
C VAL A 6 -18.82 -11.01 5.58
N ARG A 7 -19.90 -11.79 5.44
CA ARG A 7 -20.84 -11.64 4.33
C ARG A 7 -21.53 -10.28 4.36
N GLU A 8 -21.99 -9.85 5.53
CA GLU A 8 -22.60 -8.52 5.71
C GLU A 8 -21.61 -7.39 5.43
N ALA A 9 -20.38 -7.49 5.95
CA ALA A 9 -19.33 -6.52 5.66
C ALA A 9 -19.04 -6.40 4.16
N LYS A 10 -19.01 -7.51 3.42
CA LYS A 10 -18.85 -7.50 1.95
C LYS A 10 -19.98 -6.74 1.24
N MET A 11 -21.23 -6.93 1.68
CA MET A 11 -22.37 -6.21 1.10
C MET A 11 -22.26 -4.71 1.33
N LEU A 12 -21.86 -4.29 2.54
CA LEU A 12 -21.67 -2.87 2.86
C LEU A 12 -20.52 -2.25 2.06
N ILE A 13 -19.37 -2.93 1.95
CA ILE A 13 -18.22 -2.46 1.17
C ILE A 13 -18.57 -2.33 -0.32
N ALA A 14 -19.43 -3.21 -0.86
CA ALA A 14 -19.84 -3.16 -2.26
C ALA A 14 -20.62 -1.89 -2.64
N THR A 15 -21.21 -1.19 -1.66
CA THR A 15 -21.91 0.09 -1.88
C THR A 15 -20.95 1.23 -2.27
N GLN A 16 -19.66 1.10 -1.93
CA GLN A 16 -18.64 2.15 -2.07
C GLN A 16 -18.94 3.44 -1.30
N GLU A 17 -19.91 3.42 -0.39
CA GLU A 17 -20.24 4.56 0.46
C GLU A 17 -19.34 4.58 1.71
N GLN A 18 -18.78 5.74 2.02
CA GLN A 18 -17.83 5.89 3.12
C GLN A 18 -18.44 5.49 4.48
N SER A 19 -19.70 5.81 4.70
CA SER A 19 -20.46 5.44 5.91
C SER A 19 -20.66 3.94 6.04
N GLU A 20 -20.96 3.26 4.93
CA GLU A 20 -21.17 1.82 4.90
C GLU A 20 -19.85 1.06 5.07
N ILE A 21 -18.76 1.55 4.46
CA ILE A 21 -17.42 1.01 4.67
C ILE A 21 -17.02 1.15 6.16
N ALA A 22 -17.34 2.27 6.81
CA ALA A 22 -17.11 2.44 8.24
C ALA A 22 -17.97 1.49 9.09
N ALA A 23 -19.23 1.23 8.71
CA ALA A 23 -20.07 0.25 9.37
C ALA A 23 -19.54 -1.19 9.19
N ALA A 24 -19.00 -1.51 8.01
CA ALA A 24 -18.37 -2.79 7.72
C ALA A 24 -17.17 -3.08 8.62
N LEU A 25 -16.38 -2.05 9.00
CA LEU A 25 -15.27 -2.22 9.94
C LEU A 25 -15.72 -2.81 11.27
N ARG A 26 -16.85 -2.36 11.83
CA ARG A 26 -17.35 -2.90 13.11
C ARG A 26 -17.73 -4.38 13.00
N LEU A 27 -18.27 -4.80 11.86
CA LEU A 27 -18.60 -6.20 11.60
C LEU A 27 -17.32 -7.04 11.47
N LEU A 28 -16.29 -6.50 10.81
CA LEU A 28 -14.99 -7.16 10.66
C LEU A 28 -14.25 -7.24 12.00
N ASP A 29 -14.34 -6.22 12.85
CA ASP A 29 -13.81 -6.26 14.22
C ASP A 29 -14.48 -7.34 15.06
N ALA A 30 -15.82 -7.44 14.99
CA ALA A 30 -16.55 -8.51 15.66
C ALA A 30 -16.18 -9.90 15.12
N ALA A 31 -15.94 -10.03 13.80
CA ALA A 31 -15.49 -11.28 13.19
C ALA A 31 -14.08 -11.68 13.65
N LEU A 32 -13.14 -10.72 13.67
CA LEU A 32 -11.75 -10.96 14.05
C LEU A 32 -11.58 -11.17 15.56
N ALA A 33 -12.46 -10.59 16.39
CA ALA A 33 -12.48 -10.88 17.83
C ALA A 33 -12.79 -12.36 18.11
N VAL A 34 -13.58 -13.01 17.26
CA VAL A 34 -13.92 -14.45 17.39
C VAL A 34 -12.93 -15.33 16.62
N ALA A 35 -12.45 -14.89 15.45
CA ALA A 35 -11.52 -15.63 14.60
C ALA A 35 -10.35 -14.74 14.13
N PRO A 36 -9.31 -14.54 14.97
CA PRO A 36 -8.22 -13.59 14.69
C PRO A 36 -7.38 -13.94 13.46
N ARG A 37 -7.33 -15.23 13.09
CA ARG A 37 -6.51 -15.75 11.98
C ARG A 37 -7.28 -15.86 10.66
N MET A 38 -8.48 -15.30 10.58
CA MET A 38 -9.29 -15.40 9.37
C MET A 38 -8.82 -14.40 8.30
N GLU A 39 -8.05 -14.90 7.34
CA GLU A 39 -7.44 -14.11 6.25
C GLU A 39 -8.42 -13.18 5.54
N VAL A 40 -9.60 -13.68 5.20
CA VAL A 40 -10.60 -12.91 4.44
C VAL A 40 -11.10 -11.70 5.24
N ALA A 41 -11.30 -11.80 6.56
CA ALA A 41 -11.68 -10.63 7.35
C ALA A 41 -10.51 -9.66 7.56
N LEU A 42 -9.29 -10.19 7.73
CA LEU A 42 -8.09 -9.40 7.88
C LEU A 42 -7.88 -8.51 6.65
N GLU A 43 -7.93 -9.12 5.48
CA GLU A 43 -7.78 -8.49 4.18
C GLU A 43 -8.90 -7.47 3.88
N LEU A 44 -10.17 -7.82 4.17
CA LEU A 44 -11.27 -6.87 4.02
C LEU A 44 -11.12 -5.67 4.96
N LYS A 45 -10.65 -5.88 6.19
CA LYS A 45 -10.48 -4.80 7.17
C LYS A 45 -9.39 -3.84 6.72
N VAL A 46 -8.21 -4.32 6.35
CA VAL A 46 -7.12 -3.43 5.93
C VAL A 46 -7.43 -2.69 4.64
N ARG A 47 -8.13 -3.31 3.67
CA ARG A 47 -8.57 -2.60 2.45
C ARG A 47 -9.61 -1.54 2.76
N SER A 48 -10.54 -1.83 3.66
CA SER A 48 -11.53 -0.84 4.13
C SER A 48 -10.82 0.33 4.81
N LEU A 49 -9.86 0.08 5.70
CA LEU A 49 -9.06 1.14 6.33
C LEU A 49 -8.29 1.98 5.31
N LEU A 50 -7.73 1.36 4.27
CA LEU A 50 -7.05 2.06 3.18
C LEU A 50 -8.02 2.97 2.39
N CYS A 51 -9.23 2.48 2.09
CA CYS A 51 -10.29 3.29 1.47
C CYS A 51 -10.71 4.47 2.34
N LEU A 52 -10.69 4.31 3.67
CA LEU A 52 -10.97 5.37 4.63
C LEU A 52 -9.76 6.28 4.93
N CYS A 53 -8.63 6.11 4.24
CA CYS A 53 -7.37 6.82 4.48
C CYS A 53 -6.81 6.65 5.91
N ARG A 54 -7.14 5.57 6.60
CA ARG A 54 -6.66 5.25 7.96
C ARG A 54 -5.31 4.50 7.88
N PHE A 55 -4.32 5.14 7.28
CA PHE A 55 -3.06 4.50 6.90
C PHE A 55 -2.22 3.99 8.09
N LYS A 56 -2.20 4.75 9.20
CA LYS A 56 -1.49 4.34 10.41
C LYS A 56 -2.00 2.99 10.94
N GLU A 57 -3.31 2.84 11.01
CA GLU A 57 -3.93 1.60 11.48
C GLU A 57 -3.67 0.41 10.55
N VAL A 58 -3.55 0.64 9.24
CA VAL A 58 -3.12 -0.40 8.30
C VAL A 58 -1.69 -0.84 8.60
N ALA A 59 -0.80 0.12 8.85
CA ALA A 59 0.59 -0.15 9.19
C ALA A 59 0.71 -0.92 10.52
N ASP A 60 0.07 -0.44 11.57
CA ASP A 60 0.05 -1.06 12.89
C ASP A 60 -0.52 -2.49 12.83
N MET A 61 -1.56 -2.71 12.03
CA MET A 61 -2.19 -4.01 11.90
C MET A 61 -1.37 -5.02 11.08
N LEU A 62 -0.51 -4.57 10.17
CA LEU A 62 0.27 -5.44 9.28
C LEU A 62 1.74 -5.59 9.67
N GLN A 63 2.28 -4.72 10.54
CA GLN A 63 3.67 -4.80 11.00
C GLN A 63 4.02 -6.18 11.60
N ASP A 64 3.08 -6.78 12.35
CA ASP A 64 3.28 -8.09 13.00
C ASP A 64 3.34 -9.25 11.99
N TYR A 65 2.77 -9.06 10.81
CA TYR A 65 2.68 -10.08 9.75
C TYR A 65 3.82 -9.97 8.73
N ILE A 66 4.62 -8.90 8.77
CA ILE A 66 5.80 -8.70 7.92
C ILE A 66 7.02 -8.41 8.83
N PRO A 67 7.64 -9.45 9.41
CA PRO A 67 8.73 -9.29 10.39
C PRO A 67 9.96 -8.55 9.86
N SER A 68 10.17 -8.56 8.54
CA SER A 68 11.26 -7.86 7.85
C SER A 68 11.08 -6.34 7.83
N LEU A 69 9.90 -5.84 8.18
CA LEU A 69 9.56 -4.43 8.17
C LEU A 69 9.24 -3.98 9.61
N LYS A 70 10.26 -3.96 10.46
CA LYS A 70 10.14 -3.31 11.77
C LYS A 70 10.05 -1.81 11.51
N ILE A 71 8.85 -1.29 11.22
CA ILE A 71 8.61 0.13 11.05
C ILE A 71 8.89 0.77 12.41
N VAL A 72 10.03 1.41 12.53
CA VAL A 72 10.41 2.13 13.75
C VAL A 72 9.58 3.41 13.80
N PHE A 73 8.39 3.34 14.38
CA PHE A 73 7.68 4.53 14.83
C PHE A 73 8.34 5.02 16.13
N SER A 74 9.55 5.57 16.05
CA SER A 74 10.19 6.24 17.18
C SER A 74 10.11 7.75 16.99
N GLU A 75 9.12 8.36 17.62
CA GLU A 75 9.25 9.72 18.13
C GLU A 75 10.01 9.64 19.46
N ASP A 76 11.34 9.86 19.40
CA ASP A 76 12.11 10.72 20.31
C ASP A 76 13.59 10.31 20.47
N ALA A 77 14.44 11.27 20.06
CA ALA A 77 15.76 11.64 20.58
C ALA A 77 16.81 10.58 20.97
N SER A 78 17.90 10.64 20.18
CA SER A 78 19.32 10.64 20.60
C SER A 78 20.11 9.32 20.69
N THR A 79 21.22 9.37 19.93
CA THR A 79 22.56 8.80 20.16
C THR A 79 22.93 7.42 19.59
N THR A 80 23.76 7.53 18.54
CA THR A 80 24.99 6.76 18.23
C THR A 80 24.90 5.29 17.80
N GLY A 81 25.29 5.08 16.54
CA GLY A 81 25.71 3.80 15.99
C GLY A 81 26.37 4.01 14.63
N SER A 82 27.61 4.48 14.65
CA SER A 82 28.53 4.57 13.51
C SER A 82 28.64 3.24 12.76
N SER A 83 28.65 3.27 11.42
CA SER A 83 29.83 2.97 10.59
C SER A 83 29.48 2.60 9.14
N ASP A 84 30.07 3.36 8.22
CA ASP A 84 30.75 2.97 6.98
C ASP A 84 30.18 1.81 6.13
N ASN A 85 29.73 2.14 4.91
CA ASN A 85 30.45 1.67 3.73
C ASN A 85 30.06 2.39 2.42
N SER A 86 31.10 2.84 1.72
CA SER A 86 31.25 2.89 0.26
C SER A 86 30.45 3.92 -0.57
N SER A 87 31.19 4.95 -0.96
CA SER A 87 30.97 5.89 -2.04
C SER A 87 30.81 5.22 -3.42
N THR A 88 29.73 5.55 -4.13
CA THR A 88 29.72 5.55 -5.60
C THR A 88 29.33 6.94 -6.08
N GLN A 89 30.29 7.59 -6.75
CA GLN A 89 30.19 8.91 -7.36
C GLN A 89 28.97 9.02 -8.28
N LEU A 90 28.06 9.95 -8.00
CA LEU A 90 27.22 10.55 -9.04
C LEU A 90 27.81 11.91 -9.38
N SER A 91 28.43 11.92 -10.56
CA SER A 91 29.06 13.07 -11.18
C SER A 91 28.11 14.26 -11.24
N LYS A 92 28.66 15.38 -10.80
CA LYS A 92 28.11 16.72 -10.79
C LYS A 92 28.10 17.26 -12.22
N GLU A 93 26.94 17.29 -12.88
CA GLU A 93 26.78 18.12 -14.08
C GLU A 93 25.75 19.21 -13.84
N ARG A 94 26.30 20.42 -13.86
CA ARG A 94 25.65 21.70 -13.62
C ARG A 94 24.86 22.09 -14.86
N HIS A 95 23.61 22.48 -14.63
CA HIS A 95 22.81 23.48 -15.34
C HIS A 95 23.42 24.06 -16.63
N THR A 96 22.79 23.76 -17.77
CA THR A 96 22.80 24.61 -18.96
C THR A 96 21.40 24.60 -19.56
N LEU A 97 20.63 25.63 -19.22
CA LEU A 97 19.44 26.01 -19.95
C LEU A 97 19.88 26.43 -21.36
N LEU A 98 19.55 25.65 -22.38
CA LEU A 98 19.61 26.09 -23.77
C LEU A 98 18.22 26.00 -24.38
N SER A 99 17.78 27.16 -24.87
CA SER A 99 16.53 27.41 -25.56
C SER A 99 16.69 27.22 -27.08
N SER A 100 15.57 26.87 -27.72
CA SER A 100 15.19 27.10 -29.13
C SER A 100 15.55 26.03 -30.17
N GLY A 101 14.50 25.60 -30.91
CA GLY A 101 14.63 24.92 -32.21
C GLY A 101 13.46 23.98 -32.50
N GLY A 102 12.43 24.47 -33.21
CA GLY A 102 11.18 23.76 -33.44
C GLY A 102 11.26 22.52 -34.34
N ALA A 103 10.43 21.52 -34.03
CA ALA A 103 9.83 20.58 -34.95
C ALA A 103 8.80 19.72 -34.18
N SER A 104 7.54 19.76 -34.65
CA SER A 104 6.44 18.83 -34.31
C SER A 104 6.21 18.55 -32.83
N GLU A 105 5.28 19.28 -32.21
CA GLU A 105 4.62 18.92 -30.95
C GLU A 105 4.26 17.42 -30.95
N PRO A 106 4.90 16.56 -30.14
CA PRO A 106 4.22 15.34 -29.75
C PRO A 106 3.12 15.82 -28.82
N SER A 107 1.85 15.67 -29.23
CA SER A 107 0.72 15.98 -28.35
C SER A 107 0.98 15.28 -27.02
N CYS A 108 1.33 16.07 -26.00
CA CYS A 108 1.45 15.62 -24.63
C CYS A 108 0.05 15.18 -24.24
N THR A 109 -0.28 13.92 -24.52
CA THR A 109 -1.47 13.27 -24.03
C THR A 109 -1.23 13.04 -22.54
N CYS A 110 -1.35 14.12 -21.79
CA CYS A 110 -1.50 14.11 -20.35
C CYS A 110 -2.69 13.19 -20.07
N PHE A 111 -2.40 11.95 -19.68
CA PHE A 111 -3.43 11.07 -19.17
C PHE A 111 -4.07 11.80 -18.00
N SER A 112 -5.39 11.91 -18.03
CA SER A 112 -6.14 12.44 -16.90
C SER A 112 -5.69 11.69 -15.65
N ILE A 113 -5.14 12.41 -14.68
CA ILE A 113 -4.66 11.83 -13.41
C ILE A 113 -5.79 11.01 -12.78
N SER A 114 -7.04 11.39 -13.01
CA SER A 114 -8.24 10.66 -12.58
C SER A 114 -8.38 9.30 -13.26
N ASP A 115 -8.09 9.18 -14.56
CA ASP A 115 -8.20 7.92 -15.31
C ASP A 115 -6.98 7.03 -15.07
N LEU A 116 -5.80 7.62 -14.94
CA LEU A 116 -4.60 6.91 -14.48
C LEU A 116 -4.82 6.40 -13.06
N LYS A 117 -5.32 7.23 -12.14
CA LYS A 117 -5.68 6.84 -10.77
C LYS A 117 -6.71 5.72 -10.78
N LYS A 118 -7.81 5.83 -11.54
CA LYS A 118 -8.83 4.76 -11.65
C LYS A 118 -8.27 3.47 -12.22
N LYS A 119 -7.41 3.54 -13.24
CA LYS A 119 -6.82 2.37 -13.90
C LYS A 119 -5.73 1.72 -13.06
N VAL A 120 -4.92 2.50 -12.34
CA VAL A 120 -3.91 2.03 -11.38
C VAL A 120 -4.59 1.43 -10.15
N ILE A 121 -5.60 2.10 -9.58
CA ILE A 121 -6.46 1.56 -8.52
C ILE A 121 -7.07 0.24 -9.00
N SER A 122 -7.80 0.22 -10.12
CA SER A 122 -8.41 -1.02 -10.63
C SER A 122 -7.39 -2.10 -10.99
N GLY A 123 -6.14 -1.75 -11.30
CA GLY A 123 -5.06 -2.71 -11.57
C GLY A 123 -4.47 -3.31 -10.29
N LEU A 124 -4.26 -2.49 -9.25
CA LEU A 124 -3.76 -2.91 -7.94
C LEU A 124 -4.80 -3.73 -7.16
N PHE A 125 -6.10 -3.40 -7.28
CA PHE A 125 -7.17 -4.12 -6.59
C PHE A 125 -7.54 -5.47 -7.25
N LYS A 126 -7.18 -5.70 -8.52
CA LYS A 126 -7.64 -6.89 -9.28
C LYS A 126 -6.68 -8.07 -9.35
N ASN A 127 -5.42 -7.94 -8.93
CA ASN A 127 -4.44 -9.01 -9.15
C ASN A 127 -3.50 -9.20 -7.97
N VAL A 128 -4.02 -9.71 -6.85
CA VAL A 128 -3.22 -10.42 -5.84
C VAL A 128 -4.16 -11.37 -5.08
N GLU A 129 -4.61 -12.43 -5.74
CA GLU A 129 -5.55 -13.43 -5.19
C GLU A 129 -4.86 -14.55 -4.40
N GLU A 130 -3.53 -14.53 -4.32
CA GLU A 130 -2.80 -15.50 -3.50
C GLU A 130 -2.73 -15.08 -2.04
N ALA A 131 -3.16 -16.00 -1.17
CA ALA A 131 -3.17 -15.87 0.27
C ALA A 131 -1.77 -15.51 0.80
N GLY A 132 -1.52 -14.22 1.05
CA GLY A 132 -0.26 -13.73 1.61
C GLY A 132 0.28 -12.48 0.94
N GLN A 133 0.17 -12.36 -0.38
CA GLN A 133 0.82 -11.29 -1.14
C GLN A 133 0.14 -9.92 -0.94
N TRP A 134 -1.17 -9.92 -0.66
CA TRP A 134 -1.94 -8.69 -0.47
C TRP A 134 -1.38 -7.82 0.66
N ARG A 135 -0.75 -8.43 1.68
CA ARG A 135 -0.15 -7.72 2.82
C ARG A 135 0.93 -6.75 2.37
N TYR A 136 1.81 -7.18 1.47
CA TYR A 136 2.89 -6.34 0.93
C TYR A 136 2.34 -5.19 0.09
N SER A 137 1.31 -5.44 -0.71
CA SER A 137 0.69 -4.41 -1.54
C SER A 137 -0.03 -3.35 -0.70
N VAL A 138 -0.88 -3.78 0.23
CA VAL A 138 -1.68 -2.89 1.07
C VAL A 138 -0.81 -2.11 2.06
N LEU A 139 0.20 -2.76 2.66
CA LEU A 139 1.16 -2.07 3.52
C LEU A 139 2.02 -1.08 2.74
N GLY A 140 2.49 -1.47 1.54
CA GLY A 140 3.25 -0.57 0.67
C GLY A 140 2.46 0.68 0.29
N GLN A 141 1.16 0.53 -0.02
CA GLN A 141 0.26 1.65 -0.24
C GLN A 141 0.12 2.55 1.00
N ALA A 142 -0.06 1.97 2.19
CA ALA A 142 -0.12 2.74 3.43
C ALA A 142 1.19 3.51 3.70
N CYS A 143 2.35 2.87 3.53
CA CYS A 143 3.68 3.49 3.67
C CYS A 143 3.87 4.66 2.69
N CYS A 144 3.42 4.53 1.42
CA CYS A 144 3.44 5.65 0.47
C CYS A 144 2.68 6.87 1.01
N HIS A 145 1.51 6.66 1.62
CA HIS A 145 0.70 7.74 2.18
C HIS A 145 1.23 8.30 3.50
N LEU A 146 2.03 7.53 4.24
CA LEU A 146 2.70 7.97 5.46
C LEU A 146 4.05 8.68 5.20
N GLY A 147 4.50 8.73 3.94
CA GLY A 147 5.80 9.33 3.57
C GLY A 147 7.00 8.39 3.71
N LEU A 148 6.77 7.13 4.05
CA LEU A 148 7.80 6.09 4.20
C LEU A 148 8.11 5.47 2.82
N MET A 149 8.66 6.27 1.90
CA MET A 149 8.82 5.87 0.50
C MET A 149 9.80 4.70 0.31
N GLU A 150 10.86 4.62 1.12
CA GLU A 150 11.85 3.55 1.07
C GLU A 150 11.21 2.20 1.46
N ASP A 151 10.48 2.18 2.57
CA ASP A 151 9.71 1.02 3.04
C ASP A 151 8.66 0.61 2.01
N ALA A 152 7.93 1.57 1.47
CA ALA A 152 6.93 1.33 0.43
C ALA A 152 7.54 0.65 -0.80
N LEU A 153 8.71 1.11 -1.25
CA LEU A 153 9.41 0.52 -2.39
C LEU A 153 9.81 -0.92 -2.12
N VAL A 154 10.41 -1.21 -0.96
CA VAL A 154 10.82 -2.57 -0.57
C VAL A 154 9.62 -3.50 -0.52
N LEU A 155 8.50 -3.06 0.06
CA LEU A 155 7.27 -3.85 0.17
C LEU A 155 6.67 -4.15 -1.20
N LEU A 156 6.50 -3.15 -2.05
CA LEU A 156 5.92 -3.31 -3.38
C LEU A 156 6.80 -4.18 -4.29
N GLN A 157 8.13 -4.02 -4.22
CA GLN A 157 9.06 -4.88 -4.95
C GLN A 157 9.01 -6.33 -4.46
N THR A 158 8.91 -6.54 -3.16
CA THR A 158 8.78 -7.87 -2.56
C THR A 158 7.48 -8.54 -2.98
N GLY A 159 6.35 -7.84 -2.88
CA GLY A 159 5.05 -8.32 -3.35
C GLY A 159 5.09 -8.72 -4.83
N LYS A 160 5.70 -7.89 -5.69
CA LYS A 160 5.89 -8.20 -7.12
C LYS A 160 6.70 -9.49 -7.32
N ARG A 161 7.80 -9.67 -6.57
CA ARG A 161 8.65 -10.86 -6.66
C ARG A 161 7.88 -12.12 -6.30
N LEU A 162 7.10 -12.07 -5.21
CA LEU A 162 6.27 -13.20 -4.75
C LEU A 162 5.20 -13.55 -5.78
N ALA A 163 4.46 -12.55 -6.29
CA ALA A 163 3.45 -12.76 -7.32
C ALA A 163 4.06 -13.42 -8.57
N THR A 164 5.19 -12.90 -9.05
CA THR A 164 5.89 -13.44 -10.22
C THR A 164 6.37 -14.88 -10.01
N ALA A 165 6.77 -15.24 -8.78
CA ALA A 165 7.24 -16.59 -8.47
C ALA A 165 6.11 -17.62 -8.48
N ALA A 166 4.88 -17.21 -8.17
CA ALA A 166 3.76 -18.13 -8.06
C ALA A 166 3.09 -18.46 -9.41
N PHE A 167 3.32 -17.64 -10.44
CA PHE A 167 2.89 -17.92 -11.82
C PHE A 167 3.82 -18.88 -12.59
N ARG A 168 4.84 -19.46 -11.95
CA ARG A 168 5.79 -20.41 -12.56
C ARG A 168 5.57 -21.83 -12.07
#